data_AF-A0A560JB33-F1
#
_entry.id   AF-A0A560JB33-F1
#
_cell.length_a   1.000
_cell.length_b   1.000
_cell.length_c   1.000
_cell.angle_alpha   90.00
_cell.angle_beta   90.00
_cell.angle_gamma   90.00
#
_symmetry.space_group_name_H-M   'P 1'
#
loop_
_entity.id
_entity.type
_entity.pdbx_description
1 polymer ?
#
loop_
_entity_poly.entity_id
_entity_poly.type
_entity_poly.pdbx_seq_one_letter_code
_entity_poly.pdbx_strand_id
1 'polypeptide(L)'
;MSIEARNGWTHPPHQIRKGRAFVRAAFMTTACVALMGAATAARAEDAASTTKHKKAASAAATAATPTQIVATQAQIDALNKQIQALQSQLQALATQQDTNAKAVVESRAAAEKAATAATQIAQQQKVTDPNDNSLRLGKGVKLTFGGFIEAASVYRSRNMTADVATPYAAIPLKNSSNYDRGEFRGSARQSRVTMLAESDVGPDTHLGAYFESDFLGVGTSSNSGQSNSYVPRLRQGYLTADWKDTGWHLLAGQSFSLVTTNKSGIDPRTEALPMGPDAQYAAGFDWTRNWGLRVVKDWNRHYWLGVALESPQASISGSTALVPNSNTNPGGSLLNSTANYSTDIAPDLIVKAVAEPGWGHYEVFGLAREFQSRAAGQNYTETGFGFGAAAILPVVPKYVDIQLSTMAGQGIGRYGSSSLPDVTVNPYGRLSPITEVTAMAGVIGHPTSDWDLYAYYGLEQDDSKAFTVAGKAYGYGNGLAVNTGCYTENSPLACAGNTRSVREATAGFWWKFYHGNMGTMQFGMQGEYIRRDLFEGVGGSPSTDDTVLYTAFRYYPF
;
A
#
# COMPACT_ATOMS: atom_id res chain seq x y z
N MET A 1 55.53 29.34 -26.14
CA MET A 1 55.12 28.40 -27.20
C MET A 1 53.58 28.47 -27.26
N SER A 2 52.85 29.16 -28.15
CA SER A 2 53.03 29.57 -29.57
C SER A 2 53.37 28.36 -30.44
N ILE A 3 52.66 27.95 -31.51
CA ILE A 3 51.60 28.53 -32.36
C ILE A 3 51.00 27.38 -33.25
N GLU A 4 49.71 27.52 -33.64
CA GLU A 4 48.96 27.11 -34.89
C GLU A 4 49.24 25.76 -35.63
N ALA A 5 48.32 25.12 -36.38
CA ALA A 5 47.32 25.60 -37.36
C ALA A 5 46.23 24.51 -37.64
N ARG A 6 44.92 24.85 -37.74
CA ARG A 6 44.05 25.15 -38.93
C ARG A 6 43.52 23.96 -39.76
N ASN A 7 42.18 23.88 -39.83
CA ASN A 7 41.26 23.83 -41.01
C ASN A 7 39.89 23.36 -40.49
N GLY A 8 38.71 23.97 -40.71
CA GLY A 8 38.25 24.98 -41.66
C GLY A 8 37.08 24.38 -42.46
N TRP A 9 35.83 24.79 -42.20
CA TRP A 9 34.73 24.91 -43.17
C TRP A 9 33.53 25.68 -42.58
N THR A 10 32.97 26.59 -43.38
CA THR A 10 31.98 27.61 -43.03
C THR A 10 30.91 27.72 -44.12
N HIS A 11 29.73 28.25 -43.72
CA HIS A 11 28.73 29.02 -44.50
C HIS A 11 27.51 28.28 -45.18
N PRO A 12 26.36 28.97 -45.48
CA PRO A 12 25.25 29.26 -44.57
C PRO A 12 23.84 29.15 -45.26
N PRO A 13 22.84 30.06 -45.13
CA PRO A 13 21.43 29.72 -44.90
C PRO A 13 20.51 29.79 -46.16
N HIS A 14 19.30 29.24 -46.07
CA HIS A 14 18.24 29.54 -47.02
C HIS A 14 16.91 29.89 -46.35
N GLN A 15 16.31 30.97 -46.87
CA GLN A 15 15.12 31.64 -46.39
C GLN A 15 14.16 31.87 -47.59
N ILE A 16 12.84 31.86 -47.30
CA ILE A 16 11.71 32.59 -47.94
C ILE A 16 10.97 31.97 -49.16
N ARG A 17 9.67 31.70 -48.98
CA ARG A 17 8.48 32.45 -49.49
C ARG A 17 7.20 31.72 -49.04
N LYS A 18 6.17 32.26 -48.37
CA LYS A 18 5.34 33.52 -48.42
C LYS A 18 3.91 33.18 -48.87
N GLY A 19 2.93 33.59 -48.06
CA GLY A 19 1.50 33.69 -48.41
C GLY A 19 0.61 33.85 -47.16
N ARG A 20 0.69 34.99 -46.46
CA ARG A 20 -0.27 36.12 -46.46
C ARG A 20 -1.49 35.94 -45.54
N ALA A 21 -1.50 36.78 -44.50
CA ALA A 21 -2.61 37.06 -43.58
C ALA A 21 -3.52 38.20 -44.08
N PHE A 22 -4.79 38.17 -43.67
CA PHE A 22 -5.71 39.31 -43.45
C PHE A 22 -6.62 38.89 -42.28
N VAL A 23 -6.51 39.42 -41.04
CA VAL A 23 -6.86 40.75 -40.49
C VAL A 23 -8.29 40.82 -39.90
N ARG A 24 -8.30 40.98 -38.56
CA ARG A 24 -9.22 41.73 -37.65
C ARG A 24 -10.70 41.30 -37.56
N ALA A 25 -11.21 40.84 -36.42
CA ALA A 25 -11.43 41.48 -35.10
C ALA A 25 -12.66 42.41 -35.06
N ALA A 26 -13.64 42.11 -34.18
CA ALA A 26 -14.19 43.03 -33.16
C ALA A 26 -15.53 42.56 -32.52
N PHE A 27 -15.51 42.49 -31.16
CA PHE A 27 -16.51 43.00 -30.19
C PHE A 27 -17.92 42.36 -30.07
N MET A 28 -18.23 41.72 -28.92
CA MET A 28 -19.06 42.19 -27.76
C MET A 28 -20.58 42.10 -28.06
N THR A 29 -21.51 41.67 -27.20
CA THR A 29 -21.64 41.58 -25.73
C THR A 29 -23.02 40.92 -25.39
N THR A 30 -23.13 40.24 -24.23
CA THR A 30 -24.26 40.30 -23.25
C THR A 30 -25.68 39.82 -23.68
N ALA A 31 -26.54 39.20 -22.87
CA ALA A 31 -26.53 38.40 -21.63
C ALA A 31 -27.93 37.76 -21.46
N CYS A 32 -28.01 36.81 -20.52
CA CYS A 32 -29.16 36.11 -19.93
C CYS A 32 -30.52 36.81 -19.90
N VAL A 33 -31.62 36.03 -20.01
CA VAL A 33 -32.74 35.97 -19.02
C VAL A 33 -33.43 34.59 -19.13
N ALA A 34 -33.87 34.09 -17.98
CA ALA A 34 -34.37 32.76 -17.69
C ALA A 34 -35.92 32.65 -17.66
N LEU A 35 -36.37 31.42 -17.41
CA LEU A 35 -37.58 30.97 -16.68
C LEU A 35 -38.93 30.77 -17.43
N MET A 36 -39.27 29.46 -17.47
CA MET A 36 -40.54 28.82 -17.08
C MET A 36 -41.90 29.41 -17.47
N GLY A 37 -42.73 28.57 -18.09
CA GLY A 37 -44.18 28.72 -18.12
C GLY A 37 -44.84 27.45 -18.68
N ALA A 38 -45.58 26.74 -17.83
CA ALA A 38 -46.30 25.51 -18.15
C ALA A 38 -47.75 25.78 -18.59
N ALA A 39 -48.24 24.83 -19.40
CA ALA A 39 -49.61 24.30 -19.42
C ALA A 39 -50.77 25.02 -20.17
N THR A 40 -51.58 24.14 -20.76
CA THR A 40 -53.02 24.20 -21.10
C THR A 40 -53.48 24.63 -22.50
N ALA A 41 -53.87 23.59 -23.26
CA ALA A 41 -55.21 23.31 -23.79
C ALA A 41 -55.92 24.28 -24.78
N ALA A 42 -56.15 23.71 -25.96
CA ALA A 42 -57.44 23.59 -26.66
C ALA A 42 -57.98 24.75 -27.55
N ARG A 43 -58.23 24.34 -28.81
CA ARG A 43 -59.38 24.61 -29.71
C ARG A 43 -59.80 26.06 -30.02
N ALA A 44 -59.85 26.36 -31.31
CA ALA A 44 -61.00 26.87 -32.07
C ALA A 44 -60.61 26.80 -33.56
N GLU A 45 -61.28 25.99 -34.39
CA GLU A 45 -62.50 26.31 -35.15
C GLU A 45 -62.27 27.31 -36.28
N ASP A 46 -62.59 26.88 -37.50
CA ASP A 46 -63.17 27.79 -38.48
C ASP A 46 -64.38 27.12 -39.12
N ALA A 47 -65.47 27.86 -39.17
CA ALA A 47 -66.81 27.43 -39.50
C ALA A 47 -67.31 28.22 -40.71
N ALA A 48 -68.03 27.57 -41.62
CA ALA A 48 -68.97 28.26 -42.49
C ALA A 48 -70.15 27.34 -42.80
N SER A 49 -71.35 27.83 -42.51
CA SER A 49 -72.62 27.12 -42.61
C SER A 49 -73.59 27.86 -43.53
N THR A 50 -74.50 27.10 -44.17
CA THR A 50 -75.88 27.47 -44.58
C THR A 50 -76.04 28.43 -45.80
N THR A 51 -77.05 28.38 -46.69
CA THR A 51 -78.36 27.70 -46.77
C THR A 51 -79.02 27.88 -48.17
N LYS A 52 -80.04 27.04 -48.47
CA LYS A 52 -81.32 27.31 -49.21
C LYS A 52 -81.42 27.25 -50.76
N HIS A 53 -81.97 26.12 -51.22
CA HIS A 53 -83.22 25.90 -52.00
C HIS A 53 -83.77 26.91 -53.06
N LYS A 54 -84.10 26.28 -54.21
CA LYS A 54 -85.35 26.27 -55.02
C LYS A 54 -85.42 27.01 -56.37
N LYS A 55 -85.81 26.21 -57.38
CA LYS A 55 -86.63 26.50 -58.60
C LYS A 55 -86.05 27.49 -59.63
N ALA A 56 -86.28 27.41 -60.93
CA ALA A 56 -86.84 26.46 -61.90
C ALA A 56 -86.79 27.23 -63.24
N ALA A 57 -86.51 26.57 -64.38
CA ALA A 57 -87.23 26.79 -65.66
C ALA A 57 -86.56 26.02 -66.81
N SER A 58 -87.41 25.31 -67.52
CA SER A 58 -87.22 24.50 -68.71
C SER A 58 -87.53 25.27 -70.00
N ALA A 59 -86.81 24.99 -71.09
CA ALA A 59 -87.28 24.85 -72.48
C ALA A 59 -86.03 24.48 -73.33
N ALA A 60 -86.01 23.50 -74.24
CA ALA A 60 -87.02 23.07 -75.17
C ALA A 60 -86.96 21.56 -75.45
N ALA A 61 -88.10 21.02 -75.88
CA ALA A 61 -88.33 19.63 -76.19
C ALA A 61 -87.92 19.27 -77.63
N THR A 62 -87.36 18.08 -77.83
CA THR A 62 -87.64 17.27 -79.03
C THR A 62 -87.48 15.78 -78.72
N ALA A 63 -88.60 15.07 -78.76
CA ALA A 63 -88.86 13.63 -78.92
C ALA A 63 -87.78 12.59 -78.52
N ALA A 64 -88.13 11.70 -77.57
CA ALA A 64 -87.55 10.35 -77.49
C ALA A 64 -88.55 9.32 -76.91
N THR A 65 -88.48 8.13 -77.51
CA THR A 65 -89.31 6.92 -77.46
C THR A 65 -89.04 6.00 -76.24
N PRO A 66 -89.84 4.94 -76.01
CA PRO A 66 -89.82 4.12 -74.78
C PRO A 66 -88.60 3.18 -74.69
N THR A 67 -87.40 3.74 -74.47
CA THR A 67 -86.15 2.97 -74.33
C THR A 67 -85.11 3.62 -73.38
N GLN A 68 -85.53 4.46 -72.43
CA GLN A 68 -84.63 5.20 -71.51
C GLN A 68 -84.68 4.77 -70.03
N ILE A 69 -85.51 3.80 -69.64
CA ILE A 69 -85.61 3.34 -68.24
C ILE A 69 -84.53 2.29 -67.88
N VAL A 70 -83.93 1.62 -68.88
CA VAL A 70 -82.94 0.54 -68.66
C VAL A 70 -81.49 1.06 -68.59
N ALA A 71 -81.17 2.19 -69.24
CA ALA A 71 -79.81 2.72 -69.31
C ALA A 71 -79.32 3.40 -68.01
N THR A 72 -80.25 3.97 -67.22
CA THR A 72 -79.92 4.69 -65.98
C THR A 72 -79.63 3.73 -64.81
N GLN A 73 -80.29 2.57 -64.78
CA GLN A 73 -80.03 1.54 -63.76
C GLN A 73 -78.64 0.91 -63.92
N ALA A 74 -78.20 0.70 -65.17
CA ALA A 74 -76.87 0.16 -65.48
C ALA A 74 -75.73 1.09 -65.03
N GLN A 75 -75.91 2.42 -65.07
CA GLN A 75 -74.92 3.38 -64.56
C GLN A 75 -74.83 3.40 -63.04
N ILE A 76 -75.95 3.23 -62.33
CA ILE A 76 -75.98 3.14 -60.86
C ILE A 76 -75.29 1.85 -60.39
N ASP A 77 -75.53 0.73 -61.06
CA ASP A 77 -74.88 -0.54 -60.74
C ASP A 77 -73.37 -0.52 -61.03
N ALA A 78 -72.95 0.16 -62.10
CA ALA A 78 -71.54 0.37 -62.42
C ALA A 78 -70.83 1.25 -61.37
N LEU A 79 -71.49 2.31 -60.90
CA LEU A 79 -70.96 3.19 -59.86
C LEU A 79 -70.89 2.50 -58.49
N ASN A 80 -71.91 1.72 -58.13
CA ASN A 80 -71.90 0.91 -56.90
C ASN A 80 -70.78 -0.13 -56.91
N LYS A 81 -70.49 -0.74 -58.07
CA LYS A 81 -69.33 -1.63 -58.23
C LYS A 81 -68.00 -0.90 -58.07
N GLN A 82 -67.86 0.32 -58.58
CA GLN A 82 -66.65 1.13 -58.36
C GLN A 82 -66.48 1.53 -56.88
N ILE A 83 -67.56 1.87 -56.18
CA ILE A 83 -67.52 2.20 -54.74
C ILE A 83 -67.09 0.96 -53.92
N GLN A 84 -67.61 -0.23 -54.23
CA GLN A 84 -67.19 -1.47 -53.58
C GLN A 84 -65.72 -1.80 -53.86
N ALA A 85 -65.24 -1.59 -55.09
CA ALA A 85 -63.84 -1.79 -55.45
C ALA A 85 -62.89 -0.79 -54.75
N LEU A 86 -63.34 0.45 -54.53
CA LEU A 86 -62.57 1.45 -53.81
C LEU A 86 -62.53 1.16 -52.30
N GLN A 87 -63.64 0.69 -51.72
CA GLN A 87 -63.70 0.27 -50.32
C GLN A 87 -62.77 -0.93 -50.04
N SER A 88 -62.68 -1.89 -50.97
CA SER A 88 -61.75 -3.02 -50.81
C SER A 88 -60.28 -2.60 -50.95
N GLN A 89 -59.96 -1.65 -51.84
CA GLN A 89 -58.62 -1.06 -51.90
C GLN A 89 -58.22 -0.32 -50.62
N LEU A 90 -59.16 0.44 -50.01
CA LEU A 90 -58.90 1.15 -48.75
C LEU A 90 -58.67 0.19 -47.58
N GLN A 91 -59.41 -0.92 -47.51
CA GLN A 91 -59.17 -1.97 -46.51
C GLN A 91 -57.82 -2.67 -46.71
N ALA A 92 -57.42 -2.94 -47.96
CA ALA A 92 -56.11 -3.51 -48.27
C ALA A 92 -54.96 -2.56 -47.85
N LEU A 93 -55.12 -1.26 -48.11
CA LEU A 93 -54.13 -0.25 -47.75
C LEU A 93 -54.02 -0.05 -46.22
N ALA A 94 -55.15 -0.07 -45.50
CA ALA A 94 -55.16 -0.03 -44.03
C ALA A 94 -54.43 -1.25 -43.43
N THR A 95 -54.69 -2.44 -43.97
CA THR A 95 -54.01 -3.67 -43.53
C THR A 95 -52.51 -3.63 -43.79
N GLN A 96 -52.10 -3.04 -44.93
CA GLN A 96 -50.68 -2.85 -45.26
C GLN A 96 -50.00 -1.82 -44.34
N GLN A 97 -50.68 -0.74 -43.98
CA GLN A 97 -50.16 0.24 -43.02
C GLN A 97 -49.99 -0.36 -41.62
N ASP A 98 -50.93 -1.16 -41.15
CA ASP A 98 -50.81 -1.86 -39.86
C ASP A 98 -49.65 -2.86 -39.83
N THR A 99 -49.43 -3.56 -40.96
CA THR A 99 -48.32 -4.51 -41.09
C THR A 99 -46.96 -3.79 -41.08
N ASN A 100 -46.87 -2.66 -41.77
CA ASN A 100 -45.67 -1.83 -41.76
C ASN A 100 -45.42 -1.19 -40.40
N ALA A 101 -46.46 -0.72 -39.70
CA ALA A 101 -46.34 -0.17 -38.36
C ALA A 101 -45.82 -1.22 -37.36
N LYS A 102 -46.32 -2.46 -37.44
CA LYS A 102 -45.81 -3.58 -36.63
C LYS A 102 -44.34 -3.89 -36.91
N ALA A 103 -43.95 -3.96 -38.19
CA ALA A 103 -42.55 -4.20 -38.57
C ALA A 103 -41.60 -3.08 -38.10
N VAL A 104 -42.05 -1.83 -38.07
CA VAL A 104 -41.27 -0.70 -37.54
C VAL A 104 -41.12 -0.78 -36.01
N VAL A 105 -42.15 -1.20 -35.29
CA VAL A 105 -42.08 -1.39 -33.83
C VAL A 105 -41.17 -2.57 -33.48
N GLU A 106 -41.27 -3.69 -34.20
CA GLU A 106 -40.42 -4.86 -33.98
C GLU A 106 -38.94 -4.58 -34.31
N SER A 107 -38.66 -3.84 -35.39
CA SER A 107 -37.29 -3.45 -35.74
C SER A 107 -36.68 -2.45 -34.74
N ARG A 108 -37.47 -1.52 -34.20
CA ARG A 108 -37.02 -0.64 -33.10
C ARG A 108 -36.72 -1.43 -31.82
N ALA A 109 -37.58 -2.37 -31.46
CA ALA A 109 -37.36 -3.21 -30.28
C ALA A 109 -36.12 -4.12 -30.44
N ALA A 110 -35.86 -4.62 -31.66
CA ALA A 110 -34.65 -5.38 -31.98
C ALA A 110 -33.38 -4.51 -31.92
N ALA A 111 -33.43 -3.27 -32.44
CA ALA A 111 -32.32 -2.32 -32.38
C ALA A 111 -32.01 -1.89 -30.94
N GLU A 112 -33.03 -1.69 -30.11
CA GLU A 112 -32.88 -1.34 -28.69
C GLU A 112 -32.28 -2.50 -27.88
N LYS A 113 -32.70 -3.74 -28.14
CA LYS A 113 -32.08 -4.95 -27.57
C LYS A 113 -30.62 -5.11 -28.01
N ALA A 114 -30.30 -4.85 -29.28
CA ALA A 114 -28.94 -4.90 -29.79
C ALA A 114 -28.04 -3.80 -29.19
N ALA A 115 -28.56 -2.58 -29.01
CA ALA A 115 -27.84 -1.49 -28.35
C ALA A 115 -27.60 -1.77 -26.85
N THR A 116 -28.57 -2.38 -26.18
CA THR A 116 -28.44 -2.81 -24.77
C THR A 116 -27.41 -3.93 -24.64
N ALA A 117 -27.45 -4.94 -25.53
CA ALA A 117 -26.45 -6.00 -25.58
C ALA A 117 -25.04 -5.47 -25.89
N ALA A 118 -24.90 -4.52 -26.83
CA ALA A 118 -23.63 -3.86 -27.13
C ALA A 118 -23.10 -3.05 -25.94
N THR A 119 -23.97 -2.41 -25.16
CA THR A 119 -23.61 -1.69 -23.93
C THR A 119 -23.18 -2.64 -22.82
N GLN A 120 -23.85 -3.79 -22.67
CA GLN A 120 -23.47 -4.83 -21.72
C GLN A 120 -22.12 -5.48 -22.09
N ILE A 121 -21.88 -5.72 -23.38
CA ILE A 121 -20.58 -6.23 -23.88
C ILE A 121 -19.47 -5.18 -23.67
N ALA A 122 -19.75 -3.89 -23.89
CA ALA A 122 -18.80 -2.80 -23.64
C ALA A 122 -18.50 -2.58 -22.14
N GLN A 123 -19.47 -2.85 -21.26
CA GLN A 123 -19.27 -2.83 -19.80
C GLN A 123 -18.53 -4.08 -19.30
N GLN A 124 -18.74 -5.25 -19.92
CA GLN A 124 -18.02 -6.49 -19.61
C GLN A 124 -16.58 -6.50 -20.16
N GLN A 125 -16.30 -5.79 -21.26
CA GLN A 125 -14.96 -5.73 -21.87
C GLN A 125 -13.92 -4.92 -21.06
N LYS A 126 -14.30 -4.22 -19.99
CA LYS A 126 -13.34 -3.48 -19.16
C LYS A 126 -12.62 -4.33 -18.11
N VAL A 127 -12.90 -5.63 -18.06
CA VAL A 127 -12.15 -6.64 -17.29
C VAL A 127 -11.56 -7.62 -18.32
N THR A 128 -10.48 -7.25 -18.99
CA THR A 128 -9.85 -8.09 -20.03
C THR A 128 -8.36 -8.34 -19.83
N ASP A 129 -7.80 -7.95 -18.69
CA ASP A 129 -6.52 -8.51 -18.23
C ASP A 129 -6.81 -9.40 -17.01
N PRO A 130 -6.66 -10.73 -17.10
CA PRO A 130 -6.79 -11.62 -15.95
C PRO A 130 -5.77 -11.32 -14.83
N ASN A 131 -4.75 -10.49 -15.08
CA ASN A 131 -3.80 -10.01 -14.08
C ASN A 131 -4.12 -8.61 -13.53
N ASP A 132 -5.19 -7.94 -14.00
CA ASP A 132 -5.64 -6.66 -13.44
C ASP A 132 -6.47 -6.90 -12.18
N ASN A 133 -5.79 -6.92 -11.04
CA ASN A 133 -6.37 -6.98 -9.71
C ASN A 133 -6.98 -5.63 -9.24
N SER A 134 -7.17 -4.67 -10.17
CA SER A 134 -7.65 -3.35 -9.84
C SER A 134 -9.11 -3.10 -10.19
N LEU A 135 -9.81 -2.40 -9.29
CA LEU A 135 -11.14 -1.88 -9.48
C LEU A 135 -11.06 -0.38 -9.75
N ARG A 136 -11.56 0.07 -10.90
CA ARG A 136 -11.67 1.51 -11.21
C ARG A 136 -12.99 2.06 -10.68
N LEU A 137 -12.90 3.05 -9.78
CA LEU A 137 -14.04 3.76 -9.21
C LEU A 137 -14.17 5.17 -9.78
N GLY A 138 -15.40 5.51 -10.17
CA GLY A 138 -15.76 6.87 -10.61
C GLY A 138 -14.94 7.36 -11.80
N LYS A 139 -14.47 8.62 -11.72
CA LYS A 139 -13.82 9.34 -12.82
C LYS A 139 -12.30 9.16 -12.90
N GLY A 140 -11.66 8.34 -12.06
CA GLY A 140 -10.20 8.18 -12.14
C GLY A 140 -9.49 7.44 -11.02
N VAL A 141 -10.19 6.96 -9.98
CA VAL A 141 -9.51 6.24 -8.88
C VAL A 141 -9.34 4.77 -9.25
N LYS A 142 -8.11 4.28 -9.23
CA LYS A 142 -7.76 2.85 -9.36
C LYS A 142 -7.54 2.28 -7.95
N LEU A 143 -8.32 1.27 -7.58
CA LEU A 143 -8.11 0.51 -6.35
C LEU A 143 -7.43 -0.82 -6.69
N THR A 144 -6.21 -1.02 -6.24
CA THR A 144 -5.45 -2.27 -6.40
C THR A 144 -5.48 -3.03 -5.08
N PHE A 145 -6.04 -4.26 -5.10
CA PHE A 145 -6.04 -5.14 -3.92
C PHE A 145 -4.83 -6.07 -3.95
N GLY A 146 -4.36 -6.46 -2.78
CA GLY A 146 -3.21 -7.34 -2.64
C GLY A 146 -3.17 -8.05 -1.30
N GLY A 147 -2.03 -8.68 -1.01
CA GLY A 147 -1.80 -9.44 0.20
C GLY A 147 -1.76 -10.94 -0.07
N PHE A 148 -1.90 -11.73 1.00
CA PHE A 148 -1.81 -13.18 0.93
C PHE A 148 -2.52 -13.85 2.12
N ILE A 149 -2.97 -15.09 1.94
CA ILE A 149 -3.31 -15.97 3.05
C ILE A 149 -2.13 -16.87 3.34
N GLU A 150 -1.78 -17.02 4.62
CA GLU A 150 -0.68 -17.85 5.06
C GLU A 150 -1.14 -18.95 6.03
N ALA A 151 -0.56 -20.14 5.86
CA ALA A 151 -0.49 -21.15 6.90
C ALA A 151 0.99 -21.40 7.23
N ALA A 152 1.44 -20.87 8.37
CA ALA A 152 2.80 -21.01 8.85
C ALA A 152 2.88 -21.96 10.05
N SER A 153 4.05 -22.57 10.22
CA SER A 153 4.43 -23.20 11.47
C SER A 153 5.83 -22.80 11.86
N VAL A 154 6.09 -22.81 13.16
CA VAL A 154 7.39 -22.59 13.75
C VAL A 154 7.67 -23.66 14.78
N TYR A 155 8.85 -24.26 14.68
CA TYR A 155 9.44 -25.06 15.74
C TYR A 155 10.66 -24.33 16.30
N ARG A 156 10.80 -24.32 17.62
CA ARG A 156 11.95 -23.75 18.34
C ARG A 156 12.55 -24.78 19.27
N SER A 157 13.86 -24.72 19.43
CA SER A 157 14.56 -25.52 20.44
C SER A 157 14.31 -25.04 21.86
N ARG A 158 13.97 -23.75 22.02
CA ARG A 158 13.58 -23.10 23.28
C ARG A 158 12.11 -22.72 23.28
N ASN A 159 11.45 -22.78 24.43
CA ASN A 159 10.04 -22.39 24.53
C ASN A 159 9.95 -20.90 24.82
N MET A 160 9.58 -20.12 23.81
CA MET A 160 9.48 -18.67 23.93
C MET A 160 8.06 -18.22 24.26
N THR A 161 7.08 -19.12 24.16
CA THR A 161 5.65 -18.81 24.27
C THR A 161 5.25 -17.71 23.27
N ALA A 162 5.85 -17.74 22.08
CA ALA A 162 5.76 -16.68 21.08
C ALA A 162 5.29 -17.20 19.72
N ASP A 163 4.52 -16.37 19.00
CA ASP A 163 4.05 -16.67 17.64
C ASP A 163 5.21 -16.59 16.62
N VAL A 164 4.92 -16.42 15.32
CA VAL A 164 5.89 -16.42 14.21
C VAL A 164 6.87 -15.23 14.18
N ALA A 165 6.79 -14.29 15.12
CA ALA A 165 7.77 -13.21 15.26
C ALA A 165 8.73 -13.58 16.38
N THR A 166 10.02 -13.76 16.07
CA THR A 166 11.02 -14.17 17.08
C THR A 166 11.29 -13.05 18.09
N PRO A 167 11.02 -13.25 19.40
CA PRO A 167 11.38 -12.25 20.41
C PRO A 167 12.81 -12.48 20.90
N TYR A 168 13.81 -12.02 20.12
CA TYR A 168 15.24 -12.23 20.36
C TYR A 168 15.70 -11.99 21.82
N ALA A 169 15.32 -10.86 22.42
CA ALA A 169 15.67 -10.51 23.80
C ALA A 169 14.98 -11.38 24.87
N ALA A 170 14.02 -12.23 24.50
CA ALA A 170 13.28 -13.12 25.39
C ALA A 170 13.71 -14.59 25.28
N ILE A 171 14.70 -14.94 24.44
CA ILE A 171 15.24 -16.31 24.37
C ILE A 171 15.68 -16.71 25.78
N PRO A 172 15.10 -17.77 26.38
CA PRO A 172 15.32 -18.09 27.78
C PRO A 172 16.78 -18.49 28.04
N LEU A 173 17.28 -18.18 29.23
CA LEU A 173 18.55 -18.71 29.75
C LEU A 173 18.27 -20.00 30.53
N LYS A 174 19.32 -20.75 30.86
CA LYS A 174 19.26 -22.04 31.58
C LYS A 174 18.51 -21.99 32.91
N ASN A 175 18.37 -20.81 33.51
CA ASN A 175 17.61 -20.64 34.74
C ASN A 175 16.09 -20.76 34.58
N SER A 176 15.59 -20.63 33.35
CA SER A 176 14.18 -20.77 33.03
C SER A 176 13.86 -22.22 32.67
N SER A 177 12.74 -22.74 33.19
CA SER A 177 12.22 -24.06 32.81
C SER A 177 11.85 -24.17 31.33
N ASN A 178 11.74 -23.05 30.63
CA ASN A 178 11.53 -22.99 29.19
C ASN A 178 12.80 -23.19 28.36
N TYR A 179 13.99 -23.22 28.99
CA TYR A 179 15.26 -23.40 28.28
C TYR A 179 15.33 -24.75 27.57
N ASP A 180 15.14 -25.88 28.25
CA ASP A 180 15.22 -27.20 27.63
C ASP A 180 13.88 -27.74 27.13
N ARG A 181 12.99 -26.84 26.67
CA ARG A 181 11.68 -27.20 26.13
C ARG A 181 11.56 -26.76 24.69
N GLY A 182 11.41 -27.71 23.78
CA GLY A 182 11.01 -27.40 22.41
C GLY A 182 9.60 -26.82 22.36
N GLU A 183 9.35 -25.96 21.37
CA GLU A 183 8.04 -25.34 21.14
C GLU A 183 7.64 -25.52 19.68
N PHE A 184 6.41 -25.96 19.43
CA PHE A 184 5.80 -25.93 18.10
C PHE A 184 4.57 -25.01 18.13
N ARG A 185 4.41 -24.17 17.10
CA ARG A 185 3.19 -23.39 16.88
C ARG A 185 2.81 -23.35 15.40
N GLY A 186 1.52 -23.51 15.13
CA GLY A 186 0.92 -23.15 13.85
C GLY A 186 0.26 -21.78 13.93
N SER A 187 0.33 -20.99 12.86
CA SER A 187 -0.25 -19.65 12.80
C SER A 187 -0.71 -19.30 11.39
N ALA A 188 -1.87 -18.66 11.29
CA ALA A 188 -2.34 -18.01 10.07
C ALA A 188 -2.30 -16.48 10.17
N ARG A 189 -1.74 -15.96 11.28
CA ARG A 189 -1.91 -14.56 11.69
C ARG A 189 -1.16 -13.55 10.83
N GLN A 190 -0.13 -14.01 10.11
CA GLN A 190 0.59 -13.19 9.13
C GLN A 190 -0.18 -12.98 7.82
N SER A 191 -1.31 -13.67 7.62
CA SER A 191 -2.23 -13.40 6.52
C SER A 191 -2.51 -11.91 6.43
N ARG A 192 -2.37 -11.37 5.21
CA ARG A 192 -2.25 -9.95 4.96
C ARG A 192 -3.28 -9.50 3.95
N VAL A 193 -3.88 -8.35 4.21
CA VAL A 193 -4.74 -7.64 3.27
C VAL A 193 -4.13 -6.28 2.98
N THR A 194 -4.08 -5.91 1.70
CA THR A 194 -3.60 -4.60 1.26
C THR A 194 -4.57 -3.96 0.28
N MET A 195 -4.65 -2.65 0.32
CA MET A 195 -5.37 -1.86 -0.67
C MET A 195 -4.56 -0.62 -1.01
N LEU A 196 -4.43 -0.36 -2.30
CA LEU A 196 -3.81 0.82 -2.86
C LEU A 196 -4.83 1.58 -3.69
N ALA A 197 -5.15 2.81 -3.31
CA ALA A 197 -5.96 3.72 -4.11
C ALA A 197 -5.05 4.72 -4.81
N GLU A 198 -5.18 4.85 -6.13
CA GLU A 198 -4.35 5.72 -6.96
C GLU A 198 -5.23 6.60 -7.84
N SER A 199 -4.83 7.85 -8.07
CA SER A 199 -5.50 8.77 -8.97
C SER A 199 -4.51 9.72 -9.63
N ASP A 200 -4.59 9.85 -10.95
CA ASP A 200 -3.88 10.90 -11.68
C ASP A 200 -4.75 12.15 -11.74
N VAL A 201 -4.28 13.26 -11.16
CA VAL A 201 -4.98 14.56 -11.20
C VAL A 201 -4.68 15.29 -12.52
N GLY A 202 -3.53 14.98 -13.13
CA GLY A 202 -3.06 15.49 -14.40
C GLY A 202 -1.90 14.62 -14.92
N PRO A 203 -1.16 15.06 -15.94
CA PRO A 203 -0.02 14.28 -16.46
C PRO A 203 1.11 14.10 -15.44
N ASP A 204 1.34 15.11 -14.59
CA ASP A 204 2.51 15.18 -13.73
C ASP A 204 2.22 14.87 -12.26
N THR A 205 0.96 14.97 -11.81
CA THR A 205 0.59 14.77 -10.40
C THR A 205 -0.14 13.45 -10.21
N HIS A 206 0.48 12.57 -9.43
CA HIS A 206 -0.07 11.28 -9.02
C HIS A 206 -0.35 11.28 -7.51
N LEU A 207 -1.55 10.86 -7.12
CA LEU A 207 -1.94 10.74 -5.72
C LEU A 207 -2.15 9.27 -5.36
N GLY A 208 -1.70 8.87 -4.18
CA GLY A 208 -1.83 7.53 -3.66
C GLY A 208 -2.35 7.50 -2.22
N ALA A 209 -3.03 6.41 -1.87
CA ALA A 209 -3.34 6.04 -0.50
C ALA A 209 -3.14 4.53 -0.33
N TYR A 210 -2.39 4.12 0.68
CA TYR A 210 -2.08 2.72 0.92
C TYR A 210 -2.52 2.29 2.31
N PHE A 211 -3.10 1.10 2.39
CA PHE A 211 -3.50 0.45 3.62
C PHE A 211 -3.00 -1.00 3.63
N GLU A 212 -2.42 -1.43 4.75
CA GLU A 212 -1.94 -2.79 4.98
C GLU A 212 -2.26 -3.23 6.42
N SER A 213 -2.82 -4.44 6.56
CA SER A 213 -3.20 -5.04 7.84
C SER A 213 -2.84 -6.54 7.89
N ASP A 214 -2.51 -7.04 9.07
CA ASP A 214 -2.39 -8.49 9.40
C ASP A 214 -3.09 -8.80 10.74
N PHE A 215 -3.05 -10.04 11.20
CA PHE A 215 -3.68 -10.51 12.45
C PHE A 215 -2.67 -10.85 13.55
N LEU A 216 -1.46 -10.30 13.47
CA LEU A 216 -0.45 -10.41 14.52
C LEU A 216 -0.69 -9.40 15.67
N GLY A 217 -1.83 -8.69 15.66
CA GLY A 217 -2.31 -7.92 16.80
C GLY A 217 -2.71 -8.80 17.99
N VAL A 218 -2.73 -8.20 19.18
CA VAL A 218 -3.17 -8.83 20.42
C VAL A 218 -4.25 -7.98 21.08
N GLY A 219 -5.45 -8.53 21.25
CA GLY A 219 -6.52 -7.96 22.07
C GLY A 219 -6.61 -8.66 23.41
N THR A 220 -7.43 -8.12 24.33
CA THR A 220 -7.62 -8.69 25.68
C THR A 220 -8.08 -10.14 25.67
N SER A 221 -8.87 -10.55 24.67
CA SER A 221 -9.36 -11.92 24.49
C SER A 221 -8.54 -12.75 23.49
N SER A 222 -7.46 -12.22 22.92
CA SER A 222 -6.65 -12.90 21.91
C SER A 222 -5.72 -13.95 22.54
N ASN A 223 -6.15 -15.21 22.54
CA ASN A 223 -5.40 -16.35 23.08
C ASN A 223 -5.65 -17.63 22.26
N SER A 224 -4.85 -18.67 22.53
CA SER A 224 -4.93 -19.97 21.86
C SER A 224 -5.68 -21.05 22.66
N GLY A 225 -6.52 -20.65 23.63
CA GLY A 225 -7.19 -21.60 24.53
C GLY A 225 -8.40 -22.29 23.93
N GLN A 226 -9.05 -21.70 22.92
CA GLN A 226 -10.28 -22.19 22.31
C GLN A 226 -10.41 -21.79 20.83
N SER A 227 -10.94 -20.57 20.57
CA SER A 227 -11.37 -20.11 19.23
C SER A 227 -10.32 -19.30 18.47
N ASN A 228 -9.15 -19.05 19.07
CA ASN A 228 -8.03 -18.36 18.45
C ASN A 228 -8.43 -17.02 17.81
N SER A 229 -9.20 -16.21 18.55
CA SER A 229 -9.78 -14.96 18.08
C SER A 229 -8.78 -13.80 18.18
N TYR A 230 -7.97 -13.62 17.14
CA TYR A 230 -6.99 -12.54 17.03
C TYR A 230 -7.57 -11.31 16.33
N VAL A 231 -7.11 -10.13 16.75
CA VAL A 231 -7.54 -8.85 16.19
C VAL A 231 -6.64 -8.42 15.03
N PRO A 232 -7.18 -7.75 14.00
CA PRO A 232 -6.36 -7.12 12.99
C PRO A 232 -5.51 -5.98 13.60
N ARG A 233 -4.28 -5.79 13.11
CA ARG A 233 -3.43 -4.64 13.45
C ARG A 233 -3.09 -3.83 12.21
N LEU A 234 -3.03 -2.50 12.38
CA LEU A 234 -2.49 -1.60 11.36
C LEU A 234 -1.00 -1.89 11.17
N ARG A 235 -0.59 -2.18 9.94
CA ARG A 235 0.83 -2.27 9.56
C ARG A 235 1.28 -0.99 8.87
N GLN A 236 0.59 -0.62 7.80
CA GLN A 236 0.83 0.61 7.05
C GLN A 236 -0.50 1.30 6.72
N GLY A 237 -0.49 2.62 6.72
CA GLY A 237 -1.64 3.48 6.47
C GLY A 237 -1.17 4.89 6.16
N TYR A 238 -1.00 5.23 4.89
CA TYR A 238 -0.42 6.50 4.49
C TYR A 238 -0.96 7.01 3.15
N LEU A 239 -0.73 8.30 2.89
CA LEU A 239 -1.02 8.99 1.64
C LEU A 239 0.30 9.32 0.93
N THR A 240 0.28 9.36 -0.40
CA THR A 240 1.38 9.86 -1.23
C THR A 240 0.91 10.91 -2.22
N ALA A 241 1.81 11.85 -2.54
CA ALA A 241 1.67 12.76 -3.67
C ALA A 241 3.01 12.85 -4.38
N ASP A 242 3.00 12.56 -5.68
CA ASP A 242 4.18 12.49 -6.53
C ASP A 242 4.03 13.49 -7.68
N TRP A 243 5.02 14.38 -7.84
CA TRP A 243 5.08 15.38 -8.90
C TRP A 243 6.22 15.04 -9.86
N LYS A 244 5.89 14.43 -11.00
CA LYS A 244 6.85 13.88 -11.98
C LYS A 244 7.69 14.94 -12.68
N ASP A 245 7.12 16.12 -12.92
CA ASP A 245 7.77 17.24 -13.61
C ASP A 245 8.90 17.85 -12.78
N THR A 246 8.68 17.92 -11.47
CA THR A 246 9.62 18.51 -10.51
C THR A 246 10.41 17.48 -9.75
N GLY A 247 10.03 16.20 -9.80
CA GLY A 247 10.66 15.10 -9.07
C GLY A 247 10.56 15.22 -7.56
N TRP A 248 9.45 15.76 -7.05
CA TRP A 248 9.16 15.83 -5.63
C TRP A 248 8.16 14.74 -5.25
N HIS A 249 8.32 14.21 -4.04
CA HIS A 249 7.44 13.19 -3.47
C HIS A 249 7.14 13.54 -2.02
N LEU A 250 5.88 13.33 -1.63
CA LEU A 250 5.40 13.48 -0.26
C LEU A 250 4.78 12.16 0.18
N LEU A 251 5.08 11.73 1.41
CA LEU A 251 4.37 10.67 2.11
C LEU A 251 3.93 11.18 3.49
N ALA A 252 2.70 10.88 3.88
CA ALA A 252 2.17 11.21 5.20
C ALA A 252 1.32 10.06 5.77
N GLY A 253 1.69 9.56 6.96
CA GLY A 253 0.99 8.48 7.66
C GLY A 253 1.93 7.39 8.18
N GLN A 254 1.39 6.25 8.58
CA GLN A 254 2.19 5.13 9.09
C GLN A 254 2.81 4.32 7.95
N SER A 255 4.13 4.32 7.84
CA SER A 255 4.88 3.56 6.81
C SER A 255 6.15 2.96 7.41
N PHE A 256 6.90 2.20 6.62
CA PHE A 256 8.26 1.83 7.00
C PHE A 256 9.12 3.08 7.17
N SER A 257 9.93 3.09 8.22
CA SER A 257 10.86 4.18 8.51
C SER A 257 11.80 4.45 7.33
N LEU A 258 12.19 5.71 7.17
CA LEU A 258 13.16 6.13 6.18
C LEU A 258 14.52 5.43 6.37
N VAL A 259 14.85 4.84 7.53
CA VAL A 259 16.07 4.03 7.67
C VAL A 259 16.02 2.72 6.88
N THR A 260 14.82 2.16 6.68
CA THR A 260 14.62 0.85 6.05
C THR A 260 15.18 0.85 4.64
N THR A 261 15.97 -0.16 4.29
CA THR A 261 16.57 -0.28 2.95
C THR A 261 15.50 -0.51 1.89
N ASN A 262 15.64 0.16 0.74
CA ASN A 262 14.80 -0.01 -0.44
C ASN A 262 15.50 -0.86 -1.51
N LYS A 263 14.71 -1.52 -2.37
CA LYS A 263 15.19 -2.27 -3.54
C LYS A 263 15.57 -1.34 -4.69
N SER A 264 14.92 -0.18 -4.76
CA SER A 264 15.23 0.87 -5.72
C SER A 264 14.72 2.23 -5.23
N GLY A 265 15.50 3.27 -5.48
CA GLY A 265 15.20 4.64 -5.04
C GLY A 265 14.89 4.74 -3.55
N ILE A 266 13.89 5.55 -3.17
CA ILE A 266 13.33 5.60 -1.81
C ILE A 266 11.80 5.52 -1.88
N ASP A 267 11.32 4.84 -2.92
CA ASP A 267 9.90 4.78 -3.25
C ASP A 267 9.18 3.89 -2.21
N PRO A 268 8.08 4.34 -1.59
CA PRO A 268 7.35 3.51 -0.63
C PRO A 268 6.83 2.23 -1.29
N ARG A 269 6.84 1.10 -0.57
CA ARG A 269 6.51 -0.27 -1.03
C ARG A 269 7.62 -0.97 -1.78
N THR A 270 8.81 -0.38 -1.85
CA THR A 270 10.00 -1.03 -2.42
C THR A 270 10.95 -1.54 -1.35
N GLU A 271 10.54 -1.60 -0.08
CA GLU A 271 11.41 -1.99 1.02
C GLU A 271 12.00 -3.40 0.80
N ALA A 272 13.32 -3.53 1.00
CA ALA A 272 14.09 -4.75 0.84
C ALA A 272 14.06 -5.56 2.14
N LEU A 273 12.88 -6.04 2.54
CA LEU A 273 12.72 -6.84 3.74
C LEU A 273 13.48 -8.18 3.61
N PRO A 274 14.15 -8.68 4.67
CA PRO A 274 14.71 -10.03 4.70
C PRO A 274 13.64 -11.04 4.30
N MET A 275 14.00 -11.94 3.40
CA MET A 275 13.07 -12.97 2.95
C MET A 275 12.84 -13.98 4.07
N GLY A 276 11.58 -14.37 4.25
CA GLY A 276 11.25 -15.32 5.30
C GLY A 276 9.82 -15.29 5.81
N PRO A 277 9.44 -16.32 6.57
CA PRO A 277 8.23 -16.32 7.39
C PRO A 277 8.42 -15.74 8.79
N ASP A 278 9.63 -15.43 9.27
CA ASP A 278 9.78 -14.70 10.54
C ASP A 278 9.23 -13.27 10.42
N ALA A 279 8.23 -12.93 11.26
CA ALA A 279 7.61 -11.61 11.25
C ALA A 279 8.45 -10.50 11.90
N GLN A 280 9.51 -10.86 12.62
CA GLN A 280 10.43 -9.91 13.25
C GLN A 280 11.60 -9.53 12.32
N TYR A 281 11.75 -10.26 11.20
CA TYR A 281 12.89 -10.17 10.28
C TYR A 281 14.22 -10.55 10.93
N ALA A 282 15.23 -10.85 10.10
CA ALA A 282 16.56 -11.20 10.59
C ALA A 282 17.15 -10.09 11.49
N ALA A 283 17.94 -10.50 12.49
CA ALA A 283 18.73 -9.61 13.32
C ALA A 283 19.62 -8.70 12.45
N GLY A 284 19.82 -7.46 12.90
CA GLY A 284 20.62 -6.47 12.19
C GLY A 284 19.91 -5.81 11.00
N PHE A 285 18.68 -6.20 10.70
CA PHE A 285 17.83 -5.45 9.77
C PHE A 285 17.26 -4.22 10.47
N ASP A 286 17.45 -3.04 9.86
CA ASP A 286 16.99 -1.77 10.42
C ASP A 286 15.60 -1.42 9.92
N TRP A 287 14.62 -1.37 10.81
CA TRP A 287 13.25 -1.02 10.48
C TRP A 287 12.48 -0.52 11.69
N THR A 288 11.53 0.37 11.43
CA THR A 288 10.32 0.48 12.25
C THR A 288 9.13 0.72 11.31
N ARG A 289 7.92 0.54 11.82
CA ARG A 289 6.72 1.10 11.19
C ARG A 289 6.09 2.08 12.17
N ASN A 290 6.06 3.34 11.79
CA ASN A 290 5.58 4.42 12.65
C ASN A 290 4.90 5.50 11.80
N TRP A 291 4.11 6.36 12.44
CA TRP A 291 3.58 7.56 11.77
C TRP A 291 4.74 8.47 11.37
N GLY A 292 4.72 9.00 10.15
CA GLY A 292 5.69 10.00 9.73
C GLY A 292 5.22 10.88 8.59
N LEU A 293 6.01 11.93 8.36
CA LEU A 293 5.94 12.85 7.23
C LEU A 293 7.28 12.79 6.50
N ARG A 294 7.28 12.41 5.23
CA ARG A 294 8.49 12.27 4.42
C ARG A 294 8.39 13.11 3.16
N VAL A 295 9.45 13.87 2.87
CA VAL A 295 9.62 14.61 1.61
C VAL A 295 10.85 14.07 0.92
N VAL A 296 10.73 13.71 -0.36
CA VAL A 296 11.83 13.21 -1.18
C VAL A 296 11.96 14.05 -2.44
N LYS A 297 13.20 14.35 -2.82
CA LYS A 297 13.55 14.85 -4.15
C LYS A 297 14.27 13.74 -4.91
N ASP A 298 13.80 13.43 -6.11
CA ASP A 298 14.51 12.58 -7.08
C ASP A 298 15.21 13.44 -8.13
N TRP A 299 16.39 13.03 -8.59
CA TRP A 299 17.06 13.63 -9.75
C TRP A 299 17.25 12.58 -10.83
N ASN A 300 16.34 12.60 -11.81
CA ASN A 300 16.32 11.70 -12.96
C ASN A 300 16.36 10.21 -12.56
N ARG A 301 15.83 9.87 -11.39
CA ARG A 301 15.88 8.52 -10.83
C ARG A 301 17.30 7.90 -10.81
N HIS A 302 18.31 8.72 -10.56
CA HIS A 302 19.69 8.28 -10.29
C HIS A 302 20.15 8.63 -8.88
N TYR A 303 19.61 9.72 -8.34
CA TYR A 303 19.89 10.20 -7.00
C TYR A 303 18.61 10.62 -6.31
N TRP A 304 18.52 10.37 -5.01
CA TRP A 304 17.42 10.80 -4.18
C TRP A 304 17.93 11.39 -2.88
N LEU A 305 17.21 12.38 -2.37
CA LEU A 305 17.40 12.91 -1.03
C LEU A 305 16.04 12.98 -0.35
N GLY A 306 15.91 12.24 0.75
CA GLY A 306 14.73 12.19 1.59
C GLY A 306 14.99 12.81 2.96
N VAL A 307 13.98 13.50 3.49
CA VAL A 307 13.90 13.90 4.90
C VAL A 307 12.59 13.39 5.48
N ALA A 308 12.63 12.79 6.67
CA ALA A 308 11.46 12.31 7.37
C ALA A 308 11.42 12.81 8.82
N LEU A 309 10.21 13.14 9.27
CA LEU A 309 9.85 13.26 10.67
C LEU A 309 9.03 12.03 11.05
N GLU A 310 9.42 11.32 12.09
CA GLU A 310 8.84 10.04 12.48
C GLU A 310 8.40 10.03 13.94
N SER A 311 7.33 9.30 14.26
CA SER A 311 6.75 9.29 15.60
C SER A 311 7.75 8.72 16.61
N PRO A 312 8.04 9.48 17.67
CA PRO A 312 8.99 9.05 18.67
C PRO A 312 8.37 7.95 19.54
N GLN A 313 9.24 7.10 20.06
CA GLN A 313 9.02 6.10 21.10
C GLN A 313 10.39 5.56 21.47
N ALA A 314 10.63 5.31 22.76
CA ALA A 314 11.89 4.81 23.28
C ALA A 314 11.73 3.41 23.90
N SER A 315 12.67 2.52 23.59
CA SER A 315 12.90 1.29 24.34
C SER A 315 13.83 1.60 25.51
N ILE A 316 13.33 1.48 26.75
CA ILE A 316 14.05 1.91 27.95
C ILE A 316 14.41 0.69 28.80
N SER A 317 15.70 0.52 29.08
CA SER A 317 16.19 -0.42 30.10
C SER A 317 16.51 0.31 31.40
N GLY A 318 16.37 -0.33 32.56
CA GLY A 318 16.89 0.24 33.81
C GLY A 318 16.13 -0.10 35.07
N SER A 319 16.83 0.13 36.18
CA SER A 319 16.36 -0.07 37.56
C SER A 319 15.73 1.20 38.16
N THR A 320 15.22 1.08 39.38
CA THR A 320 14.84 2.24 40.21
C THR A 320 16.03 3.19 40.39
N ALA A 321 15.84 4.47 40.05
CA ALA A 321 16.84 5.52 40.25
C ALA A 321 16.94 5.91 41.75
N LEU A 322 17.97 6.68 42.12
CA LEU A 322 18.14 7.21 43.49
C LEU A 322 17.15 8.33 43.82
N VAL A 323 16.60 8.96 42.79
CA VAL A 323 15.60 10.01 42.88
C VAL A 323 14.31 9.56 42.21
N PRO A 324 13.14 10.08 42.64
CA PRO A 324 11.90 9.83 41.91
C PRO A 324 12.05 10.23 40.45
N ASN A 325 11.73 9.32 39.55
CA ASN A 325 11.73 9.59 38.13
C ASN A 325 10.53 8.96 37.40
N SER A 326 10.23 9.49 36.23
CA SER A 326 9.25 8.96 35.29
C SER A 326 9.77 9.20 33.86
N ASN A 327 9.78 8.13 33.05
CA ASN A 327 10.27 8.15 31.67
C ASN A 327 9.27 7.51 30.71
N THR A 328 8.29 6.76 31.24
CA THR A 328 7.22 6.11 30.50
C THR A 328 5.94 6.16 31.30
N ASN A 329 4.80 6.08 30.62
CA ASN A 329 3.49 5.90 31.23
C ASN A 329 2.73 4.75 30.55
N PRO A 330 1.84 4.05 31.28
CA PRO A 330 0.87 3.16 30.65
C PRO A 330 0.02 3.89 29.62
N GLY A 331 -0.38 3.19 28.55
CA GLY A 331 -1.25 3.77 27.53
C GLY A 331 -2.60 4.23 28.10
N GLY A 332 -3.04 5.43 27.71
CA GLY A 332 -4.39 5.94 27.97
C GLY A 332 -5.23 6.05 26.70
N SER A 333 -6.55 6.18 26.85
CA SER A 333 -7.50 6.30 25.71
C SER A 333 -7.33 5.13 24.72
N LEU A 334 -7.09 5.42 23.43
CA LEU A 334 -6.91 4.45 22.35
C LEU A 334 -5.52 3.79 22.33
N LEU A 335 -4.71 3.96 23.39
CA LEU A 335 -3.43 3.26 23.59
C LEU A 335 -3.61 2.04 24.50
N ASN A 336 -2.71 1.07 24.38
CA ASN A 336 -2.77 -0.13 25.20
C ASN A 336 -2.37 0.16 26.65
N SER A 337 -3.30 -0.02 27.59
CA SER A 337 -3.07 0.23 29.03
C SER A 337 -2.09 -0.73 29.70
N THR A 338 -1.74 -1.84 29.05
CA THR A 338 -0.71 -2.77 29.56
C THR A 338 0.67 -2.55 28.94
N ALA A 339 0.78 -1.63 27.97
CA ALA A 339 2.05 -1.23 27.37
C ALA A 339 2.52 0.11 27.94
N ASN A 340 3.84 0.28 28.03
CA ASN A 340 4.47 1.53 28.41
C ASN A 340 4.85 2.33 27.16
N TYR A 341 4.51 3.61 27.17
CA TYR A 341 4.83 4.60 26.14
C TYR A 341 5.77 5.64 26.74
N SER A 342 6.83 6.03 26.02
CA SER A 342 7.74 7.08 26.46
C SER A 342 7.09 8.45 26.40
N THR A 343 7.64 9.39 27.17
CA THR A 343 7.13 10.77 27.28
C THR A 343 7.82 11.71 26.29
N ASP A 344 7.98 11.28 25.04
CA ASP A 344 8.79 11.99 24.05
C ASP A 344 8.23 13.37 23.69
N ILE A 345 9.11 14.30 23.31
CA ILE A 345 8.76 15.70 23.06
C ILE A 345 8.91 16.15 21.61
N ALA A 346 9.61 15.38 20.79
CA ALA A 346 9.90 15.71 19.40
C ALA A 346 9.89 14.45 18.56
N PRO A 347 9.51 14.54 17.27
CA PRO A 347 9.66 13.44 16.33
C PRO A 347 11.13 13.11 16.09
N ASP A 348 11.39 11.86 15.73
CA ASP A 348 12.69 11.42 15.22
C ASP A 348 12.91 12.09 13.84
N LEU A 349 14.10 12.64 13.61
CA LEU A 349 14.48 13.28 12.34
C LEU A 349 15.44 12.37 11.57
N ILE A 350 15.12 12.10 10.31
CA ILE A 350 15.91 11.21 9.46
C ILE A 350 16.20 11.91 8.14
N VAL A 351 17.45 11.84 7.69
CA VAL A 351 17.87 12.30 6.36
C VAL A 351 18.55 11.13 5.66
N LYS A 352 18.09 10.78 4.46
CA LYS A 352 18.63 9.68 3.66
C LYS A 352 18.97 10.16 2.26
N ALA A 353 20.15 9.79 1.76
CA ALA A 353 20.54 9.95 0.38
C ALA A 353 20.70 8.57 -0.27
N VAL A 354 20.25 8.45 -1.51
CA VAL A 354 20.35 7.22 -2.30
C VAL A 354 20.96 7.51 -3.66
N ALA A 355 21.78 6.57 -4.14
CA ALA A 355 22.41 6.63 -5.45
C ALA A 355 22.29 5.29 -6.19
N GLU A 356 21.93 5.38 -7.47
CA GLU A 356 21.88 4.27 -8.42
C GLU A 356 22.69 4.63 -9.68
N PRO A 357 24.02 4.48 -9.65
CA PRO A 357 24.90 4.91 -10.75
C PRO A 357 24.87 3.97 -11.97
N GLY A 358 24.01 2.94 -11.96
CA GLY A 358 23.85 1.95 -13.02
C GLY A 358 24.22 0.53 -12.61
N TRP A 359 25.11 0.35 -11.62
CA TRP A 359 25.34 -0.94 -10.97
C TRP A 359 25.21 -0.81 -9.46
N GLY A 360 24.25 -1.55 -8.91
CA GLY A 360 23.93 -1.55 -7.49
C GLY A 360 23.07 -0.36 -7.07
N HIS A 361 22.52 -0.51 -5.88
CA HIS A 361 21.73 0.46 -5.16
C HIS A 361 22.46 0.76 -3.86
N TYR A 362 22.65 2.05 -3.53
CA TYR A 362 23.40 2.48 -2.35
C TYR A 362 22.62 3.52 -1.57
N GLU A 363 22.59 3.36 -0.25
CA GLU A 363 21.94 4.28 0.67
C GLU A 363 22.90 4.71 1.77
N VAL A 364 22.79 5.97 2.18
CA VAL A 364 23.39 6.48 3.42
C VAL A 364 22.37 7.35 4.14
N PHE A 365 22.34 7.29 5.46
CA PHE A 365 21.40 8.10 6.24
C PHE A 365 21.97 8.54 7.59
N GLY A 366 21.35 9.59 8.13
CA GLY A 366 21.52 10.05 9.51
C GLY A 366 20.17 10.11 10.22
N LEU A 367 20.18 9.83 11.52
CA LEU A 367 19.04 9.78 12.43
C LEU A 367 19.36 10.64 13.66
N ALA A 368 18.39 11.44 14.12
CA ALA A 368 18.46 12.20 15.37
C ALA A 368 17.17 12.01 16.16
N ARG A 369 17.29 11.86 17.48
CA ARG A 369 16.18 11.52 18.38
C ARG A 369 16.28 12.29 19.69
N GLU A 370 15.16 12.52 20.34
CA GLU A 370 15.10 13.16 21.66
C GLU A 370 14.38 12.27 22.68
N PHE A 371 15.01 12.06 23.83
CA PHE A 371 14.49 11.25 24.92
C PHE A 371 14.22 12.12 26.13
N GLN A 372 12.97 12.15 26.61
CA GLN A 372 12.61 12.90 27.81
C GLN A 372 12.52 12.00 29.04
N SER A 373 13.00 12.53 30.16
CA SER A 373 12.74 12.02 31.50
C SER A 373 12.30 13.14 32.43
N ARG A 374 11.53 12.78 33.45
CA ARG A 374 11.25 13.65 34.60
C ARG A 374 11.93 13.07 35.81
N ALA A 375 12.90 13.77 36.40
CA ALA A 375 13.66 13.31 37.56
C ALA A 375 13.72 14.42 38.61
N ALA A 376 13.52 14.07 39.89
CA ALA A 376 13.51 15.01 41.01
C ALA A 376 12.63 16.26 40.78
N GLY A 377 11.50 16.10 40.09
CA GLY A 377 10.56 17.19 39.77
C GLY A 377 10.96 18.09 38.60
N GLN A 378 12.05 17.78 37.88
CA GLN A 378 12.53 18.51 36.71
C GLN A 378 12.46 17.66 35.45
N ASN A 379 12.25 18.29 34.29
CA ASN A 379 12.30 17.60 32.99
C ASN A 379 13.71 17.71 32.41
N TYR A 380 14.19 16.61 31.86
CA TYR A 380 15.48 16.50 31.18
C TYR A 380 15.27 15.87 29.80
N THR A 381 15.99 16.40 28.81
CA THR A 381 16.03 15.87 27.45
C THR A 381 17.45 15.44 27.14
N GLU A 382 17.59 14.23 26.61
CA GLU A 382 18.86 13.68 26.12
C GLU A 382 18.73 13.39 24.62
N THR A 383 19.81 13.57 23.87
CA THR A 383 19.81 13.39 22.41
C THR A 383 20.44 12.06 22.02
N GLY A 384 19.73 11.29 21.19
CA GLY A 384 20.28 10.15 20.45
C GLY A 384 20.61 10.53 19.01
N PHE A 385 21.53 9.78 18.41
CA PHE A 385 21.88 9.95 17.00
C PHE A 385 22.34 8.62 16.40
N GLY A 386 22.20 8.47 15.09
CA GLY A 386 22.70 7.31 14.36
C GLY A 386 23.10 7.66 12.94
N PHE A 387 24.01 6.87 12.38
CA PHE A 387 24.38 6.90 10.98
C PHE A 387 24.31 5.48 10.44
N GLY A 388 23.82 5.32 9.22
CA GLY A 388 23.76 4.02 8.59
C GLY A 388 23.99 4.07 7.10
N ALA A 389 24.24 2.90 6.55
CA ALA A 389 24.45 2.68 5.13
C ALA A 389 23.87 1.33 4.71
N ALA A 390 23.42 1.25 3.48
CA ALA A 390 22.93 0.01 2.90
C ALA A 390 23.34 -0.11 1.43
N ALA A 391 23.42 -1.34 0.94
CA ALA A 391 23.65 -1.60 -0.46
C ALA A 391 22.91 -2.87 -0.92
N ILE A 392 22.42 -2.85 -2.16
CA ILE A 392 21.95 -4.04 -2.87
C ILE A 392 22.74 -4.15 -4.16
N LEU A 393 23.47 -5.24 -4.31
CA LEU A 393 24.45 -5.45 -5.38
C LEU A 393 24.03 -6.66 -6.23
N PRO A 394 23.63 -6.47 -7.51
CA PRO A 394 23.36 -7.57 -8.42
C PRO A 394 24.67 -8.17 -8.92
N VAL A 395 25.24 -9.09 -8.15
CA VAL A 395 26.55 -9.71 -8.43
C VAL A 395 26.48 -10.62 -9.66
N VAL A 396 25.37 -11.34 -9.81
CA VAL A 396 25.02 -12.03 -11.07
C VAL A 396 23.66 -11.50 -11.50
N PRO A 397 23.59 -10.62 -12.51
CA PRO A 397 22.34 -9.94 -12.88
C PRO A 397 21.17 -10.91 -13.03
N LYS A 398 20.07 -10.64 -12.31
CA LYS A 398 18.82 -11.45 -12.24
C LYS A 398 18.92 -12.79 -11.48
N TYR A 399 20.10 -13.22 -11.08
CA TYR A 399 20.30 -14.54 -10.47
C TYR A 399 20.84 -14.48 -9.06
N VAL A 400 21.69 -13.50 -8.72
CA VAL A 400 22.29 -13.39 -7.40
C VAL A 400 22.42 -11.92 -7.00
N ASP A 401 21.78 -11.56 -5.90
CA ASP A 401 21.89 -10.26 -5.26
C ASP A 401 22.55 -10.41 -3.89
N ILE A 402 23.42 -9.46 -3.55
CA ILE A 402 23.93 -9.27 -2.19
C ILE A 402 23.18 -8.10 -1.56
N GLN A 403 22.72 -8.27 -0.33
CA GLN A 403 22.09 -7.23 0.48
C GLN A 403 22.95 -6.93 1.69
N LEU A 404 23.25 -5.66 1.94
CA LEU A 404 24.04 -5.20 3.08
C LEU A 404 23.31 -4.04 3.76
N SER A 405 23.27 -4.03 5.09
CA SER A 405 22.83 -2.87 5.87
C SER A 405 23.60 -2.78 7.17
N THR A 406 23.82 -1.56 7.66
CA THR A 406 24.39 -1.32 8.99
C THR A 406 23.96 0.04 9.50
N MET A 407 23.79 0.15 10.81
CA MET A 407 23.59 1.41 11.51
C MET A 407 24.41 1.39 12.80
N ALA A 408 25.01 2.52 13.15
CA ALA A 408 25.73 2.70 14.40
C ALA A 408 25.41 4.07 15.01
N GLY A 409 25.33 4.12 16.34
CA GLY A 409 24.88 5.34 17.00
C GLY A 409 24.65 5.18 18.49
N GLN A 410 23.94 6.15 19.05
CA GLN A 410 23.48 6.15 20.43
C GLN A 410 21.95 6.30 20.48
N GLY A 411 21.28 5.38 21.16
CA GLY A 411 19.82 5.36 21.24
C GLY A 411 19.17 5.06 19.91
N ILE A 412 19.51 3.91 19.32
CA ILE A 412 18.99 3.47 18.02
C ILE A 412 18.29 2.09 18.08
N GLY A 413 18.33 1.38 19.20
CA GLY A 413 17.91 -0.03 19.29
C GLY A 413 16.46 -0.36 19.00
N ARG A 414 15.55 0.60 19.13
CA ARG A 414 14.17 0.45 18.64
C ARG A 414 14.12 0.16 17.13
N TYR A 415 15.10 0.63 16.36
CA TYR A 415 15.18 0.41 14.92
C TYR A 415 15.79 -0.95 14.55
N GLY A 416 16.43 -1.67 15.47
CA GLY A 416 16.94 -3.02 15.23
C GLY A 416 15.88 -4.10 15.47
N SER A 417 15.89 -5.16 14.65
CA SER A 417 14.98 -6.31 14.79
C SER A 417 15.04 -6.98 16.17
N SER A 418 16.20 -7.00 16.82
CA SER A 418 16.40 -7.67 18.11
C SER A 418 15.81 -6.89 19.28
N SER A 419 15.37 -5.64 19.04
CA SER A 419 14.74 -4.76 20.02
C SER A 419 15.62 -4.51 21.25
N LEU A 420 16.91 -4.29 21.02
CA LEU A 420 17.82 -3.80 22.05
C LEU A 420 17.37 -2.40 22.54
N PRO A 421 17.65 -2.04 23.80
CA PRO A 421 17.18 -0.77 24.37
C PRO A 421 17.88 0.46 23.76
N ASP A 422 17.11 1.51 23.53
CA ASP A 422 17.64 2.81 23.09
C ASP A 422 18.44 3.48 24.23
N VAL A 423 17.89 3.45 25.43
CA VAL A 423 18.38 4.23 26.57
C VAL A 423 18.35 3.41 27.84
N THR A 424 19.21 3.80 28.77
CA THR A 424 19.11 3.35 30.16
C THR A 424 18.80 4.49 31.13
N VAL A 425 18.19 4.15 32.27
CA VAL A 425 18.05 5.07 33.40
C VAL A 425 19.37 5.14 34.19
N ASN A 426 19.90 6.33 34.41
CA ASN A 426 21.07 6.57 35.24
C ASN A 426 20.70 6.78 36.73
N PRO A 427 21.65 6.79 37.68
CA PRO A 427 21.35 6.91 39.11
C PRO A 427 20.56 8.17 39.48
N TYR A 428 20.68 9.24 38.70
CA TYR A 428 20.00 10.52 38.91
C TYR A 428 18.63 10.59 38.22
N GLY A 429 18.12 9.46 37.71
CA GLY A 429 16.79 9.35 37.13
C GLY A 429 16.68 9.88 35.69
N ARG A 430 17.77 10.37 35.10
CA ARG A 430 17.83 10.81 33.70
C ARG A 430 18.05 9.61 32.79
N LEU A 431 17.64 9.75 31.54
CA LEU A 431 17.97 8.77 30.50
C LEU A 431 19.43 8.91 30.07
N SER A 432 19.96 7.88 29.44
CA SER A 432 21.33 7.82 28.94
C SER A 432 21.34 6.94 27.70
N PRO A 433 21.49 7.52 26.51
CA PRO A 433 21.58 6.79 25.25
C PRO A 433 22.68 5.71 25.30
N ILE A 434 22.30 4.50 24.88
CA ILE A 434 23.16 3.32 24.78
C ILE A 434 23.80 3.33 23.40
N THR A 435 25.11 3.07 23.34
CA THR A 435 25.81 2.95 22.05
C THR A 435 25.55 1.57 21.47
N GLU A 436 25.20 1.52 20.20
CA GLU A 436 24.79 0.30 19.53
C GLU A 436 25.30 0.25 18.09
N VAL A 437 25.48 -0.97 17.61
CA VAL A 437 25.69 -1.29 16.19
C VAL A 437 24.73 -2.39 15.75
N THR A 438 24.11 -2.17 14.59
CA THR A 438 23.35 -3.17 13.84
C THR A 438 24.08 -3.44 12.52
N ALA A 439 24.07 -4.68 12.06
CA ALA A 439 24.63 -5.06 10.77
C ALA A 439 23.96 -6.31 10.24
N MET A 440 23.65 -6.33 8.95
CA MET A 440 23.13 -7.48 8.24
C MET A 440 23.84 -7.63 6.90
N ALA A 441 24.18 -8.87 6.56
CA ALA A 441 24.61 -9.25 5.23
C ALA A 441 23.75 -10.42 4.73
N GLY A 442 23.36 -10.38 3.46
CA GLY A 442 22.50 -11.38 2.84
C GLY A 442 22.94 -11.71 1.43
N VAL A 443 22.69 -12.95 1.02
CA VAL A 443 22.79 -13.41 -0.36
C VAL A 443 21.45 -13.96 -0.76
N ILE A 444 20.92 -13.48 -1.89
CA ILE A 444 19.65 -13.90 -2.44
C ILE A 444 19.92 -14.47 -3.82
N GLY A 445 19.53 -15.73 -4.03
CA GLY A 445 19.63 -16.44 -5.29
C GLY A 445 18.26 -16.61 -5.95
N HIS A 446 18.22 -16.43 -7.26
CA HIS A 446 17.06 -16.66 -8.12
C HIS A 446 17.42 -17.69 -9.21
N PRO A 447 17.60 -18.98 -8.87
CA PRO A 447 18.06 -19.98 -9.86
C PRO A 447 17.11 -20.13 -11.06
N THR A 448 15.81 -19.91 -10.82
CA THR A 448 14.74 -19.87 -11.83
C THR A 448 13.68 -18.85 -11.39
N SER A 449 12.66 -18.57 -12.21
CA SER A 449 11.52 -17.72 -11.81
C SER A 449 10.75 -18.25 -10.59
N ASP A 450 10.82 -19.56 -10.36
CA ASP A 450 9.98 -20.28 -9.40
C ASP A 450 10.66 -20.47 -8.05
N TRP A 451 11.96 -20.18 -7.97
CA TRP A 451 12.79 -20.44 -6.80
C TRP A 451 13.53 -19.19 -6.35
N ASP A 452 13.34 -18.84 -5.09
CA ASP A 452 14.11 -17.84 -4.38
C ASP A 452 14.84 -18.55 -3.22
N LEU A 453 16.17 -18.50 -3.20
CA LEU A 453 17.01 -19.02 -2.13
C LEU A 453 17.63 -17.85 -1.38
N TYR A 454 17.78 -17.94 -0.07
CA TYR A 454 18.39 -16.86 0.69
C TYR A 454 19.17 -17.36 1.89
N ALA A 455 20.19 -16.58 2.24
CA ALA A 455 20.89 -16.70 3.51
C ALA A 455 21.21 -15.29 4.02
N TYR A 456 21.07 -15.11 5.33
CA TYR A 456 21.38 -13.87 6.04
C TYR A 456 22.28 -14.16 7.24
N TYR A 457 23.14 -13.20 7.55
CA TYR A 457 23.84 -13.13 8.83
C TYR A 457 23.62 -11.76 9.44
N GLY A 458 23.19 -11.74 10.69
CA GLY A 458 22.79 -10.57 11.43
C GLY A 458 23.58 -10.39 12.72
N LEU A 459 23.84 -9.13 13.09
CA LEU A 459 24.42 -8.72 14.37
C LEU A 459 23.71 -7.48 14.87
N GLU A 460 23.29 -7.50 16.14
CA GLU A 460 22.97 -6.31 16.92
C GLU A 460 23.75 -6.38 18.23
N GLN A 461 24.41 -5.30 18.61
CA GLN A 461 25.21 -5.25 19.83
C GLN A 461 25.19 -3.87 20.48
N ASP A 462 24.87 -3.88 21.77
CA ASP A 462 25.02 -2.74 22.67
C ASP A 462 26.39 -2.73 23.35
N ASP A 463 26.87 -1.53 23.61
CA ASP A 463 27.90 -1.28 24.61
C ASP A 463 27.28 -0.99 25.98
N SER A 464 28.05 -1.26 27.02
CA SER A 464 27.64 -0.99 28.39
C SER A 464 27.49 0.52 28.63
N LYS A 465 26.39 0.90 29.29
CA LYS A 465 26.15 2.24 29.84
C LYS A 465 25.91 2.11 31.34
N ALA A 466 26.94 1.71 32.06
CA ALA A 466 26.87 1.36 33.47
C ALA A 466 27.26 2.50 34.42
N PHE A 467 26.62 2.55 35.58
CA PHE A 467 26.95 3.48 36.66
C PHE A 467 26.91 2.76 38.01
N THR A 468 27.81 3.12 38.93
CA THR A 468 27.85 2.51 40.26
C THR A 468 27.83 3.60 41.33
N VAL A 469 26.85 3.54 42.23
CA VAL A 469 26.72 4.47 43.36
C VAL A 469 26.56 3.67 44.64
N ALA A 470 27.41 3.93 45.64
CA ALA A 470 27.41 3.25 46.94
C ALA A 470 27.35 1.70 46.83
N GLY A 471 28.09 1.13 45.88
CA GLY A 471 28.15 -0.32 45.65
C GLY A 471 26.92 -0.93 44.96
N LYS A 472 25.94 -0.11 44.54
CA LYS A 472 24.78 -0.57 43.77
C LYS A 472 24.96 -0.32 42.27
N ALA A 473 24.53 -1.29 41.48
CA ALA A 473 24.54 -1.26 40.02
C ALA A 473 23.37 -0.44 39.47
N TYR A 474 23.65 0.44 38.51
CA TYR A 474 22.67 1.17 37.71
C TYR A 474 23.10 1.14 36.24
N GLY A 475 22.18 1.52 35.37
CA GLY A 475 22.42 1.59 33.94
C GLY A 475 22.24 0.23 33.26
N TYR A 476 22.95 0.05 32.16
CA TYR A 476 22.87 -1.12 31.30
C TYR A 476 24.23 -1.80 31.15
N GLY A 477 24.28 -3.12 31.29
CA GLY A 477 25.52 -3.89 31.15
C GLY A 477 26.51 -3.70 32.30
N ASN A 478 26.03 -3.37 33.50
CA ASN A 478 26.89 -3.15 34.67
C ASN A 478 27.51 -4.46 35.20
N GLY A 479 28.82 -4.49 35.38
CA GLY A 479 29.56 -5.66 35.87
C GLY A 479 29.20 -6.11 37.31
N LEU A 480 28.47 -5.29 38.07
CA LEU A 480 27.91 -5.67 39.37
C LEU A 480 26.58 -6.43 39.27
N ALA A 481 26.01 -6.59 38.06
CA ALA A 481 24.83 -7.44 37.86
C ALA A 481 25.14 -8.89 38.25
N VAL A 482 24.26 -9.49 39.05
CA VAL A 482 24.45 -10.85 39.55
C VAL A 482 23.83 -11.85 38.57
N ASN A 483 24.69 -12.69 38.02
CA ASN A 483 24.39 -13.70 36.99
C ASN A 483 24.54 -15.14 37.49
N THR A 484 24.87 -15.34 38.76
CA THR A 484 25.13 -16.66 39.34
C THR A 484 23.94 -17.62 39.23
N GLY A 485 22.72 -17.11 39.12
CA GLY A 485 21.52 -17.91 38.91
C GLY A 485 21.26 -18.30 37.47
N CYS A 486 21.88 -17.64 36.48
CA CYS A 486 21.52 -17.79 35.06
C CYS A 486 21.81 -19.17 34.45
N TYR A 487 22.66 -19.98 35.10
CA TYR A 487 23.15 -21.25 34.55
C TYR A 487 22.40 -22.49 35.05
N THR A 488 21.52 -22.33 36.05
CA THR A 488 20.88 -23.44 36.75
C THR A 488 19.37 -23.22 36.79
N GLU A 489 18.63 -24.18 36.26
CA GLU A 489 17.16 -24.15 36.21
C GLU A 489 16.56 -23.92 37.60
N ASN A 490 15.59 -23.00 37.69
CA ASN A 490 14.89 -22.65 38.93
C ASN A 490 15.83 -22.25 40.09
N SER A 491 17.04 -21.78 39.79
CA SER A 491 17.98 -21.29 40.79
C SER A 491 17.34 -20.16 41.63
N PRO A 492 17.48 -20.19 42.97
CA PRO A 492 17.02 -19.09 43.82
C PRO A 492 17.96 -17.86 43.73
N LEU A 493 19.09 -17.98 43.03
CA LEU A 493 20.05 -16.89 42.85
C LEU A 493 19.60 -15.95 41.72
N ALA A 494 20.08 -14.72 41.76
CA ALA A 494 19.74 -13.71 40.76
C ALA A 494 20.29 -14.06 39.36
N CYS A 495 19.50 -13.69 38.34
CA CYS A 495 19.91 -13.64 36.94
C CYS A 495 19.50 -12.29 36.37
N ALA A 496 20.37 -11.28 36.56
CA ALA A 496 20.06 -9.88 36.31
C ALA A 496 20.80 -9.27 35.10
N GLY A 497 21.62 -10.07 34.42
CA GLY A 497 22.42 -9.60 33.29
C GLY A 497 21.57 -9.11 32.13
N ASN A 498 22.01 -8.05 31.49
CA ASN A 498 21.36 -7.49 30.31
C ASN A 498 21.88 -8.14 29.04
N THR A 499 21.05 -8.21 27.99
CA THR A 499 21.48 -8.66 26.67
C THR A 499 22.55 -7.70 26.13
N ARG A 500 23.70 -8.22 25.75
CA ARG A 500 24.75 -7.44 25.08
C ARG A 500 24.59 -7.51 23.58
N SER A 501 24.36 -8.70 23.04
CA SER A 501 24.34 -8.90 21.59
C SER A 501 23.41 -10.03 21.20
N VAL A 502 22.86 -9.89 20.00
CA VAL A 502 22.15 -10.94 19.28
C VAL A 502 22.85 -11.15 17.95
N ARG A 503 23.14 -12.40 17.62
CA ARG A 503 23.66 -12.81 16.33
C ARG A 503 22.77 -13.87 15.74
N GLU A 504 22.52 -13.80 14.45
CA GLU A 504 21.65 -14.74 13.76
C GLU A 504 22.29 -15.18 12.46
N ALA A 505 22.20 -16.48 12.18
CA ALA A 505 22.38 -17.02 10.84
C ALA A 505 21.05 -17.62 10.38
N THR A 506 20.56 -17.14 9.24
CA THR A 506 19.29 -17.55 8.65
C THR A 506 19.55 -18.14 7.27
N ALA A 507 18.88 -19.22 6.91
CA ALA A 507 18.86 -19.71 5.54
C ALA A 507 17.50 -20.31 5.21
N GLY A 508 17.03 -20.09 3.99
CA GLY A 508 15.74 -20.58 3.57
C GLY A 508 15.50 -20.51 2.07
N PHE A 509 14.29 -20.88 1.68
CA PHE A 509 13.83 -20.78 0.31
C PHE A 509 12.34 -20.45 0.23
N TRP A 510 11.93 -19.96 -0.93
CA TRP A 510 10.56 -19.96 -1.41
C TRP A 510 10.48 -20.67 -2.75
N TRP A 511 9.55 -21.62 -2.85
CA TRP A 511 9.22 -22.33 -4.07
C TRP A 511 7.80 -22.01 -4.51
N LYS A 512 7.68 -21.32 -5.64
CA LYS A 512 6.41 -21.01 -6.32
C LYS A 512 6.00 -22.22 -7.13
N PHE A 513 5.36 -23.19 -6.50
CA PHE A 513 4.88 -24.41 -7.18
C PHE A 513 3.68 -24.16 -8.10
N TYR A 514 3.04 -23.00 -7.99
CA TYR A 514 2.05 -22.51 -8.93
C TYR A 514 2.19 -21.00 -9.12
N HIS A 515 2.27 -20.57 -10.38
CA HIS A 515 2.22 -19.17 -10.78
C HIS A 515 1.43 -19.08 -12.09
N GLY A 516 0.34 -18.31 -12.10
CA GLY A 516 -0.53 -18.20 -13.26
C GLY A 516 -1.59 -17.11 -13.12
N ASN A 517 -2.62 -17.19 -13.95
CA ASN A 517 -3.70 -16.20 -14.03
C ASN A 517 -4.59 -16.10 -12.78
N MET A 518 -4.46 -17.02 -11.83
CA MET A 518 -5.16 -17.00 -10.54
C MET A 518 -4.23 -16.63 -9.38
N GLY A 519 -3.09 -16.01 -9.68
CA GLY A 519 -2.09 -15.62 -8.70
C GLY A 519 -1.00 -16.67 -8.47
N THR A 520 -0.41 -16.65 -7.28
CA THR A 520 0.79 -17.45 -6.94
C THR A 520 0.56 -18.26 -5.67
N MET A 521 0.83 -19.57 -5.72
CA MET A 521 0.99 -20.38 -4.51
C MET A 521 2.46 -20.71 -4.32
N GLN A 522 2.93 -20.53 -3.10
CA GLN A 522 4.31 -20.81 -2.73
C GLN A 522 4.42 -21.53 -1.40
N PHE A 523 5.46 -22.35 -1.30
CA PHE A 523 5.89 -22.99 -0.07
C PHE A 523 7.27 -22.47 0.30
N GLY A 524 7.48 -22.15 1.56
CA GLY A 524 8.77 -21.71 2.08
C GLY A 524 9.19 -22.49 3.32
N MET A 525 10.49 -22.66 3.47
CA MET A 525 11.13 -23.13 4.70
C MET A 525 12.28 -22.20 5.06
N GLN A 526 12.48 -21.98 6.35
CA GLN A 526 13.56 -21.17 6.89
C GLN A 526 14.11 -21.83 8.15
N GLY A 527 15.42 -21.97 8.23
CA GLY A 527 16.13 -22.33 9.45
C GLY A 527 16.90 -21.13 9.98
N GLU A 528 16.88 -20.95 11.29
CA GLU A 528 17.65 -19.93 11.99
C GLU A 528 18.48 -20.58 13.10
N TYR A 529 19.69 -20.07 13.28
CA TYR A 529 20.47 -20.27 14.48
C TYR A 529 20.76 -18.92 15.11
N ILE A 530 20.19 -18.70 16.29
CA ILE A 530 20.27 -17.44 17.01
C ILE A 530 21.15 -17.63 18.22
N ARG A 531 22.05 -16.68 18.45
CA ARG A 531 22.89 -16.59 19.64
C ARG A 531 22.60 -15.29 20.37
N ARG A 532 22.25 -15.39 21.64
CA ARG A 532 22.07 -14.25 22.55
C ARG A 532 23.12 -14.31 23.65
N ASP A 533 23.94 -13.28 23.75
CA ASP A 533 24.93 -13.15 24.83
C ASP A 533 24.58 -11.99 25.74
N LEU A 534 24.76 -12.18 27.05
CA LEU A 534 24.59 -11.13 28.06
C LEU A 534 25.93 -10.47 28.39
N PHE A 535 25.88 -9.29 28.98
CA PHE A 535 27.06 -8.66 29.58
C PHE A 535 27.65 -9.51 30.69
N GLU A 536 28.98 -9.39 30.85
CA GLU A 536 29.69 -9.97 31.99
C GLU A 536 29.24 -9.30 33.29
N GLY A 537 29.03 -10.13 34.32
CA GLY A 537 28.70 -9.69 35.66
C GLY A 537 29.24 -10.66 36.71
N VAL A 538 28.78 -10.52 37.95
CA VAL A 538 29.13 -11.43 39.04
C VAL A 538 28.60 -12.83 38.72
N GLY A 539 29.50 -13.81 38.57
CA GLY A 539 29.14 -15.16 38.12
C GLY A 539 29.30 -15.38 36.61
N GLY A 540 29.89 -14.43 35.87
CA GLY A 540 30.28 -14.58 34.46
C GLY A 540 29.34 -13.87 33.48
N SER A 541 29.47 -14.22 32.20
CA SER A 541 28.70 -13.70 31.06
C SER A 541 27.78 -14.79 30.50
N PRO A 542 26.52 -14.90 30.97
CA PRO A 542 25.60 -15.91 30.49
C PRO A 542 25.29 -15.74 29.00
N SER A 543 24.89 -16.84 28.39
CA SER A 543 24.53 -16.87 26.97
C SER A 543 23.50 -17.97 26.73
N THR A 544 22.71 -17.79 25.69
CA THR A 544 21.74 -18.78 25.22
C THR A 544 21.69 -18.79 23.70
N ASP A 545 21.05 -19.82 23.16
CA ASP A 545 20.88 -20.06 21.75
C ASP A 545 19.48 -20.59 21.49
N ASP A 546 19.00 -20.36 20.28
CA ASP A 546 17.79 -21.00 19.77
C ASP A 546 17.99 -21.42 18.32
N THR A 547 17.61 -22.66 18.01
CA THR A 547 17.44 -23.14 16.65
C THR A 547 15.97 -23.09 16.31
N VAL A 548 15.63 -22.32 15.28
CA VAL A 548 14.25 -22.11 14.83
C VAL A 548 14.08 -22.69 13.44
N LEU A 549 12.97 -23.39 13.22
CA LEU A 549 12.57 -23.90 11.91
C LEU A 549 11.17 -23.41 11.60
N TYR A 550 11.02 -22.69 10.50
CA TYR A 550 9.76 -22.26 9.97
C TYR A 550 9.37 -23.05 8.72
N THR A 551 8.06 -23.22 8.54
CA THR A 551 7.44 -23.55 7.26
C THR A 551 6.30 -22.58 6.99
N ALA A 552 6.03 -22.28 5.72
CA ALA A 552 4.91 -21.42 5.35
C ALA A 552 4.35 -21.77 3.97
N PHE A 553 3.04 -21.95 3.89
CA PHE A 553 2.30 -21.93 2.63
C PHE A 553 1.65 -20.57 2.46
N ARG A 554 1.87 -19.92 1.33
CA ARG A 554 1.21 -18.65 0.99
C ARG A 554 0.48 -18.75 -0.33
N TYR A 555 -0.72 -18.20 -0.36
CA TYR A 555 -1.47 -17.94 -1.57
C TYR A 555 -1.64 -16.43 -1.75
N TYR A 556 -1.12 -15.92 -2.87
CA TYR A 556 -1.26 -14.55 -3.34
C TYR A 556 -2.30 -14.55 -4.46
N PRO A 557 -3.55 -14.16 -4.19
CA PRO A 557 -4.64 -14.23 -5.17
C PRO A 557 -4.63 -13.11 -6.22
N PHE A 558 -3.67 -12.18 -6.16
CA PHE A 558 -3.66 -10.92 -6.90
C PHE A 558 -2.35 -10.68 -7.63
#